data_AF-A0A2T6ZR02-F1
#
_entry.id   AF-A0A2T6ZR02-F1
#
_cell.length_a   1.000
_cell.length_b   1.000
_cell.length_c   1.000
_cell.angle_alpha   90.00
_cell.angle_beta   90.00
_cell.angle_gamma   90.00
#
_symmetry.space_group_name_H-M   'P 1'
#
loop_
_entity.id
_entity.type
_entity.pdbx_description
1 polymer ?
#
loop_
_entity_poly.entity_id
_entity_poly.type
_entity_poly.pdbx_seq_one_letter_code
_entity_poly.pdbx_strand_id
1 'polypeptide(L)'
;MLKRSALESPGQPLKRRRPNALPHITRLSDELLLRIASFLHINDLASCQSVSKRFQRVARDDQIWKALFYARFVRPRASRIPGLVHAPPSSLHYSSRNSRWLQDEGLARAAGTKWKELYRLRHNWNRGSCSVKQIIIAENPPLPPPPIPPLMIRVYEGLVFTVDPTGGLRVLRPEHKGVPTASLNLYQGSLEFEKYGIPTALAIDEDSDVKQAVNVAVGFENGGFGLYQLDRATGSLPKLTFERSYTGPAPSAGNSGSQGLMITSMAYCSPYLLTMSSSQLFTVYRFNRSADRGNSSTERDFNKDISISDNRMMHAPKILSSLRSHTVWPPLSLSLRRSAQKSMIASIVYAFPLYISGWSVGIQELRFTDDADAVVESRIATAVPTGFTPFGTTTSGGPSSVGSPTPPTEGGGGTGIRSRSKSQRNINNDTPLAQPSSISYTHPYLLASHADNTLTLYMVKSNAASLSIEPGQRLWGHTSSVSTAQVSGRGKAVSLSKRGSELRVWELEGGVSERRRLSASVKVEPQVSPQADASSHWGVEDIGWLGGFDEEKVVVLREQDEGRRALIVYDFTL
;
A
#
# COMPACT_ATOMS: atom_id res chain seq x y z
N MET A 1 -40.06 -3.75 -78.46
CA MET A 1 -40.07 -4.00 -76.99
C MET A 1 -38.86 -4.86 -76.64
N LEU A 2 -37.91 -4.27 -75.92
CA LEU A 2 -36.64 -4.89 -75.52
C LEU A 2 -36.86 -6.01 -74.49
N LYS A 3 -36.25 -7.18 -74.72
CA LYS A 3 -36.06 -8.22 -73.69
C LYS A 3 -34.59 -8.20 -73.28
N ARG A 4 -34.34 -7.79 -72.04
CA ARG A 4 -33.01 -7.60 -71.42
C ARG A 4 -32.20 -8.91 -71.39
N SER A 5 -30.92 -8.77 -71.71
CA SER A 5 -29.86 -9.77 -71.53
C SER A 5 -29.56 -10.00 -70.05
N ALA A 6 -29.43 -11.26 -69.65
CA ALA A 6 -29.08 -11.68 -68.30
C ALA A 6 -27.60 -11.37 -68.00
N LEU A 7 -27.37 -10.74 -66.83
CA LEU A 7 -26.05 -10.43 -66.28
C LEU A 7 -25.34 -11.69 -65.73
N GLU A 8 -24.02 -11.61 -65.81
CA GLU A 8 -22.98 -12.55 -65.38
C GLU A 8 -23.15 -13.09 -63.96
N SER A 9 -22.83 -14.38 -63.81
CA SER A 9 -22.63 -15.06 -62.55
C SER A 9 -21.29 -14.65 -61.90
N PRO A 10 -21.21 -14.45 -60.57
CA PRO A 10 -19.97 -14.07 -59.91
C PRO A 10 -19.00 -15.25 -59.88
N GLY A 11 -17.78 -15.01 -60.37
CA GLY A 11 -16.69 -15.99 -60.42
C GLY A 11 -16.37 -16.60 -59.05
N GLN A 12 -16.14 -17.92 -59.05
CA GLN A 12 -15.68 -18.66 -57.88
C GLN A 12 -14.36 -18.06 -57.33
N PRO A 13 -14.18 -17.98 -56.01
CA PRO A 13 -12.93 -17.50 -55.43
C PRO A 13 -11.81 -18.48 -55.79
N LEU A 14 -10.78 -17.97 -56.47
CA LEU A 14 -9.56 -18.71 -56.78
C LEU A 14 -8.99 -19.34 -55.50
N LYS A 15 -8.98 -20.67 -55.44
CA LYS A 15 -8.31 -21.43 -54.37
C LYS A 15 -6.85 -20.98 -54.29
N ARG A 16 -6.53 -20.23 -53.24
CA ARG A 16 -5.17 -19.79 -52.89
C ARG A 16 -4.24 -21.02 -52.87
N ARG A 17 -3.34 -21.15 -53.84
CA ARG A 17 -2.31 -22.20 -53.87
C ARG A 17 -1.49 -22.11 -52.58
N ARG A 18 -1.56 -23.15 -51.74
CA ARG A 18 -0.65 -23.29 -50.59
C ARG A 18 0.75 -23.61 -51.14
N PRO A 19 1.81 -22.88 -50.76
CA PRO A 19 3.17 -23.28 -51.13
C PRO A 19 3.49 -24.64 -50.51
N ASN A 20 3.96 -25.58 -51.34
CA ASN A 20 4.26 -26.97 -50.98
C ASN A 20 5.53 -27.16 -50.11
N ALA A 21 6.17 -26.08 -49.66
CA ALA A 21 7.27 -26.14 -48.71
C ALA A 21 6.70 -25.93 -47.30
N LEU A 22 6.38 -27.02 -46.59
CA LEU A 22 6.21 -26.94 -45.14
C LEU A 22 7.53 -26.43 -44.56
N PRO A 23 7.56 -25.28 -43.86
CA PRO A 23 8.81 -24.72 -43.37
C PRO A 23 9.50 -25.73 -42.45
N HIS A 24 10.83 -25.92 -42.58
CA HIS A 24 11.60 -26.92 -41.83
C HIS A 24 11.35 -26.88 -40.31
N ILE A 25 10.97 -25.72 -39.79
CA ILE A 25 10.63 -25.48 -38.38
C ILE A 25 9.41 -26.29 -37.91
N THR A 26 8.48 -26.68 -38.80
CA THR A 26 7.31 -27.50 -38.42
C THR A 26 7.67 -28.98 -38.22
N ARG A 27 8.87 -29.41 -38.63
CA ARG A 27 9.37 -30.80 -38.43
C ARG A 27 10.16 -30.97 -37.13
N LEU A 28 10.55 -29.89 -36.46
CA LEU A 28 11.25 -29.95 -35.17
C LEU A 28 10.35 -30.56 -34.09
N SER A 29 10.95 -31.15 -33.05
CA SER A 29 10.21 -31.58 -31.85
C SER A 29 9.78 -30.37 -31.01
N ASP A 30 8.77 -30.54 -30.16
CA ASP A 30 8.30 -29.46 -29.27
C ASP A 30 9.40 -29.01 -28.29
N GLU A 31 10.28 -29.91 -27.84
CA GLU A 31 11.43 -29.58 -26.99
C GLU A 31 12.45 -28.66 -27.67
N LEU A 32 12.76 -28.93 -28.95
CA LEU A 32 13.64 -28.06 -29.72
C LEU A 32 12.99 -26.71 -29.98
N LEU A 33 11.68 -26.69 -30.24
CA LEU A 33 10.93 -25.44 -30.44
C LEU A 33 10.90 -24.61 -29.15
N LEU A 34 10.69 -25.23 -27.99
CA LEU A 34 10.76 -24.59 -26.67
C LEU A 34 12.14 -24.00 -26.42
N ARG A 35 13.20 -24.75 -26.73
CA ARG A 35 14.57 -24.27 -26.56
C ARG A 35 14.90 -23.10 -27.48
N ILE A 36 14.50 -23.14 -28.75
CA ILE A 36 14.63 -21.99 -29.66
C ILE A 36 13.83 -20.80 -29.12
N ALA A 37 12.58 -21.02 -28.70
CA ALA A 37 11.71 -19.97 -28.17
C ALA A 37 12.26 -19.34 -26.88
N SER A 38 12.99 -20.08 -26.06
CA SER A 38 13.64 -19.55 -24.84
C SER A 38 14.72 -18.50 -25.10
N PHE A 39 15.25 -18.44 -26.33
CA PHE A 39 16.23 -17.42 -26.74
C PHE A 39 15.59 -16.20 -27.41
N LEU A 40 14.29 -16.25 -27.72
CA LEU A 40 13.60 -15.15 -28.40
C LEU A 40 13.27 -14.00 -27.45
N HIS A 41 13.24 -12.78 -28.01
CA HIS A 41 12.78 -11.61 -27.26
C HIS A 41 11.25 -11.61 -27.11
N ILE A 42 10.73 -10.83 -26.16
CA ILE A 42 9.30 -10.83 -25.79
C ILE A 42 8.40 -10.48 -26.97
N ASN A 43 8.83 -9.53 -27.81
CA ASN A 43 8.09 -9.11 -29.00
C ASN A 43 8.00 -10.23 -30.03
N ASP A 44 9.10 -10.97 -30.23
CA ASP A 44 9.14 -12.09 -31.17
C ASP A 44 8.32 -13.27 -30.66
N LEU A 45 8.33 -13.52 -29.34
CA LEU A 45 7.45 -14.50 -28.70
C LEU A 45 5.97 -14.14 -28.84
N ALA A 46 5.62 -12.85 -28.73
CA ALA A 46 4.26 -12.38 -28.96
C ALA A 46 3.85 -12.58 -30.44
N SER A 47 4.74 -12.25 -31.38
CA SER A 47 4.50 -12.50 -32.81
C SER A 47 4.40 -14.00 -33.12
N CYS A 48 5.17 -14.88 -32.47
CA CYS A 48 5.06 -16.33 -32.64
C CYS A 48 3.67 -16.86 -32.26
N GLN A 49 2.98 -16.22 -31.32
CA GLN A 49 1.63 -16.65 -30.90
C GLN A 49 0.58 -16.50 -31.99
N SER A 50 0.77 -15.61 -32.97
CA SER A 50 -0.17 -15.40 -34.07
C SER A 50 0.13 -16.27 -35.30
N VAL A 51 1.26 -16.98 -35.33
CA VAL A 51 1.71 -17.75 -36.51
C VAL A 51 0.91 -19.06 -36.68
N SER A 52 0.78 -19.85 -35.61
CA SER A 52 -0.01 -21.11 -35.66
C SER A 52 -0.41 -21.58 -34.26
N LYS A 53 -1.39 -22.49 -34.18
CA LYS A 53 -1.83 -23.10 -32.89
C LYS A 53 -0.69 -23.80 -32.14
N ARG A 54 0.26 -24.40 -32.86
CA ARG A 54 1.42 -25.08 -32.27
C ARG A 54 2.40 -24.07 -31.66
N PHE A 55 2.75 -23.03 -32.42
CA PHE A 55 3.60 -21.94 -31.91
C PHE A 55 2.92 -21.16 -30.78
N GLN A 56 1.60 -21.01 -30.83
CA GLN A 56 0.82 -20.41 -29.75
C GLN A 56 0.93 -21.21 -28.45
N ARG A 57 0.90 -22.55 -28.52
CA ARG A 57 1.07 -23.42 -27.35
C ARG A 57 2.48 -23.27 -26.77
N VAL A 58 3.50 -23.38 -27.61
CA VAL A 58 4.90 -23.30 -27.18
C VAL A 58 5.27 -21.91 -26.65
N ALA A 59 4.85 -20.83 -27.33
CA ALA A 59 5.10 -19.46 -26.88
C ALA A 59 4.25 -19.04 -25.66
N ARG A 60 3.27 -19.84 -25.24
CA ARG A 60 2.51 -19.67 -24.00
C ARG A 60 3.03 -20.57 -22.87
N ASP A 61 4.05 -21.38 -23.11
CA ASP A 61 4.58 -22.29 -22.11
C ASP A 61 5.10 -21.56 -20.87
N ASP A 62 4.68 -22.04 -19.69
CA ASP A 62 4.97 -21.41 -18.42
C ASP A 62 6.46 -21.41 -18.06
N GLN A 63 7.26 -22.38 -18.54
CA GLN A 63 8.68 -22.43 -18.23
C GLN A 63 9.47 -21.31 -18.93
N ILE A 64 9.09 -20.95 -20.16
CA ILE A 64 9.69 -19.82 -20.88
C ILE A 64 9.40 -18.51 -20.13
N TRP A 65 8.13 -18.27 -19.78
CA TRP A 65 7.73 -17.05 -19.09
C TRP A 65 8.32 -16.97 -17.68
N LYS A 66 8.42 -18.11 -16.97
CA LYS A 66 9.13 -18.21 -15.70
C LYS A 66 10.60 -17.83 -15.86
N ALA A 67 11.31 -18.41 -16.83
CA ALA A 67 12.73 -18.09 -17.06
C ALA A 67 12.93 -16.60 -17.37
N LEU A 68 12.11 -16.02 -18.24
CA LEU A 68 12.14 -14.60 -18.58
C LEU A 68 11.81 -13.70 -17.37
N PHE A 69 10.82 -14.10 -16.57
CA PHE A 69 10.45 -13.38 -15.35
C PHE A 69 11.61 -13.34 -14.36
N TYR A 70 12.22 -14.50 -14.08
CA TYR A 70 13.36 -14.58 -13.18
C TYR A 70 14.55 -13.80 -13.74
N ALA A 71 14.84 -13.91 -15.03
CA ALA A 71 15.95 -13.20 -15.66
C ALA A 71 15.79 -11.68 -15.58
N ARG A 72 14.59 -11.16 -15.82
CA ARG A 72 14.34 -9.71 -15.89
C ARG A 72 14.07 -9.07 -14.54
N PHE A 73 13.27 -9.70 -13.68
CA PHE A 73 12.78 -9.07 -12.45
C PHE A 73 13.50 -9.57 -11.20
N VAL A 74 13.82 -10.87 -11.14
CA VAL A 74 14.39 -11.48 -9.93
C VAL A 74 15.92 -11.40 -9.89
N ARG A 75 16.63 -11.76 -10.96
CA ARG A 75 18.10 -11.78 -10.99
C ARG A 75 18.75 -10.44 -10.67
N PRO A 76 18.28 -9.30 -11.22
CA PRO A 76 18.85 -8.02 -10.87
C PRO A 76 18.69 -7.73 -9.38
N ARG A 77 17.62 -8.21 -8.73
CA ARG A 77 17.37 -8.02 -7.28
C ARG A 77 18.23 -8.95 -6.44
N ALA A 78 18.26 -10.24 -6.78
CA ALA A 78 19.02 -11.27 -6.06
C ALA A 78 20.54 -10.98 -6.05
N SER A 79 21.09 -10.49 -7.16
CA SER A 79 22.52 -10.11 -7.25
C SER A 79 22.91 -8.88 -6.42
N ARG A 80 21.94 -8.14 -5.86
CA ARG A 80 22.18 -6.92 -5.03
C ARG A 80 22.27 -7.21 -3.54
N ILE A 81 22.04 -8.46 -3.12
CA ILE A 81 22.06 -8.87 -1.71
C ILE A 81 23.51 -9.25 -1.34
N PRO A 82 24.12 -8.58 -0.34
CA PRO A 82 25.42 -8.98 0.19
C PRO A 82 25.36 -10.43 0.69
N GLY A 83 26.17 -11.33 0.10
CA GLY A 83 26.19 -12.77 0.41
C GLY A 83 25.77 -13.71 -0.73
N LEU A 84 25.02 -13.22 -1.74
CA LEU A 84 24.61 -14.02 -2.91
C LEU A 84 25.44 -13.72 -4.18
N VAL A 85 26.34 -12.74 -4.09
CA VAL A 85 27.25 -12.32 -5.18
C VAL A 85 28.19 -13.46 -5.63
N HIS A 86 28.46 -14.44 -4.76
CA HIS A 86 29.32 -15.59 -5.04
C HIS A 86 28.58 -16.90 -5.33
N ALA A 87 27.24 -16.85 -5.41
CA ALA A 87 26.46 -18.05 -5.71
C ALA A 87 26.56 -18.38 -7.21
N PRO A 88 26.82 -19.65 -7.59
CA PRO A 88 26.97 -20.02 -8.99
C PRO A 88 25.70 -19.70 -9.79
N PRO A 89 25.80 -19.37 -11.08
CA PRO A 89 24.63 -19.01 -11.89
C PRO A 89 23.52 -20.07 -11.87
N SER A 90 23.89 -21.35 -11.66
CA SER A 90 22.97 -22.48 -11.51
C SER A 90 22.14 -22.48 -10.21
N SER A 91 22.59 -21.87 -9.11
CA SER A 91 21.81 -21.80 -7.86
C SER A 91 20.78 -20.67 -7.85
N LEU A 92 20.87 -19.74 -8.82
CA LEU A 92 19.86 -18.73 -9.12
C LEU A 92 18.89 -19.16 -10.23
N HIS A 93 19.20 -20.27 -10.90
CA HIS A 93 18.24 -20.98 -11.73
C HIS A 93 17.37 -21.86 -10.84
N TYR A 94 16.07 -21.64 -10.90
CA TYR A 94 15.11 -22.71 -10.66
C TYR A 94 15.11 -23.28 -9.22
N SER A 95 14.95 -22.43 -8.21
CA SER A 95 14.60 -22.92 -6.88
C SER A 95 13.45 -22.13 -6.26
N SER A 96 12.33 -22.82 -6.06
CA SER A 96 11.18 -22.36 -5.27
C SER A 96 11.53 -22.08 -3.81
N ARG A 97 12.74 -22.42 -3.33
CA ARG A 97 13.21 -22.05 -1.99
C ARG A 97 13.68 -20.60 -1.89
N ASN A 98 14.07 -19.97 -3.01
CA ASN A 98 14.55 -18.57 -3.01
C ASN A 98 13.40 -17.55 -3.05
N SER A 99 12.15 -17.98 -3.21
CA SER A 99 10.96 -17.12 -3.17
C SER A 99 10.63 -16.61 -1.77
N ARG A 100 11.12 -17.28 -0.70
CA ARG A 100 10.96 -16.83 0.69
C ARG A 100 11.63 -15.47 0.94
N TRP A 101 12.63 -15.12 0.13
CA TRP A 101 13.36 -13.85 0.21
C TRP A 101 12.74 -12.73 -0.65
N LEU A 102 11.87 -13.06 -1.60
CA LEU A 102 11.22 -12.07 -2.47
C LEU A 102 9.91 -11.53 -1.89
N GLN A 103 9.42 -12.05 -0.75
CA GLN A 103 8.13 -11.68 -0.12
C GLN A 103 6.90 -11.65 -1.07
N ASP A 104 7.06 -12.05 -2.34
CA ASP A 104 6.03 -12.52 -3.24
C ASP A 104 5.56 -13.91 -2.74
N GLU A 105 5.00 -13.97 -1.53
CA GLU A 105 4.41 -15.20 -0.98
C GLU A 105 3.34 -15.79 -1.91
N GLY A 106 2.75 -14.98 -2.80
CA GLY A 106 1.87 -15.42 -3.88
C GLY A 106 2.56 -16.24 -4.99
N LEU A 107 3.85 -16.03 -5.26
CA LEU A 107 4.61 -16.80 -6.26
C LEU A 107 5.05 -18.17 -5.74
N ALA A 108 5.24 -18.31 -4.43
CA ALA A 108 5.77 -19.53 -3.81
C ALA A 108 4.71 -20.60 -3.55
N ARG A 109 3.45 -20.20 -3.32
CA ARG A 109 2.37 -21.10 -2.87
C ARG A 109 1.42 -21.58 -3.97
N ALA A 110 1.44 -20.98 -5.17
CA ALA A 110 0.48 -21.31 -6.21
C ALA A 110 1.01 -22.39 -7.17
N ALA A 111 0.78 -23.67 -6.86
CA ALA A 111 0.76 -24.70 -7.90
C ALA A 111 -0.29 -24.28 -8.95
N GLY A 112 0.15 -23.93 -10.17
CA GLY A 112 -0.71 -23.36 -11.23
C GLY A 112 -0.54 -21.86 -11.50
N THR A 113 0.59 -21.25 -11.12
CA THR A 113 0.87 -19.84 -11.44
C THR A 113 1.00 -19.63 -12.95
N LYS A 114 0.18 -18.73 -13.51
CA LYS A 114 0.26 -18.35 -14.92
C LYS A 114 1.37 -17.32 -15.12
N TRP A 115 2.57 -17.79 -15.46
CA TRP A 115 3.77 -16.96 -15.51
C TRP A 115 3.70 -15.83 -16.52
N LYS A 116 3.00 -16.05 -17.63
CA LYS A 116 2.77 -15.02 -18.64
C LYS A 116 1.96 -13.84 -18.11
N GLU A 117 0.89 -14.11 -17.37
CA GLU A 117 0.01 -13.07 -16.81
C GLU A 117 0.78 -12.24 -15.77
N LEU A 118 1.55 -12.90 -14.90
CA LEU A 118 2.42 -12.23 -13.92
C LEU A 118 3.52 -11.40 -14.57
N TYR A 119 4.16 -11.93 -15.63
CA TYR A 119 5.14 -11.18 -16.39
C TYR A 119 4.54 -9.91 -16.98
N ARG A 120 3.35 -10.03 -17.58
CA ARG A 120 2.61 -8.91 -18.16
C ARG A 120 2.26 -7.88 -17.10
N LEU A 121 1.70 -8.31 -15.98
CA LEU A 121 1.39 -7.45 -14.83
C LEU A 121 2.64 -6.67 -14.39
N ARG A 122 3.76 -7.35 -14.15
CA ARG A 122 5.00 -6.68 -13.73
C ARG A 122 5.57 -5.76 -14.80
N HIS A 123 5.45 -6.14 -16.07
CA HIS A 123 5.85 -5.29 -17.19
C HIS A 123 5.02 -4.01 -17.25
N ASN A 124 3.69 -4.12 -17.04
CA ASN A 124 2.75 -3.02 -17.02
C ASN A 124 3.07 -2.06 -15.87
N TRP A 125 3.29 -2.56 -14.66
CA TRP A 125 3.75 -1.75 -13.52
C TRP A 125 5.07 -1.01 -13.80
N ASN A 126 6.08 -1.70 -14.36
CA ASN A 126 7.37 -1.07 -14.65
C ASN A 126 7.31 -0.03 -15.77
N ARG A 127 6.29 -0.09 -16.65
CA ARG A 127 6.06 0.91 -17.70
C ARG A 127 5.04 1.98 -17.32
N GLY A 128 4.24 1.74 -16.27
CA GLY A 128 3.11 2.59 -15.91
C GLY A 128 1.90 2.39 -16.81
N SER A 129 1.88 1.33 -17.62
CA SER A 129 0.81 1.06 -18.58
C SER A 129 -0.38 0.41 -17.88
N CYS A 130 -1.56 1.01 -17.94
CA CYS A 130 -2.76 0.50 -17.27
C CYS A 130 -4.04 0.81 -18.05
N SER A 131 -5.11 0.06 -17.74
CA SER A 131 -6.48 0.37 -18.11
C SER A 131 -7.05 1.29 -17.04
N VAL A 132 -7.83 2.30 -17.44
CA VAL A 132 -8.55 3.14 -16.50
C VAL A 132 -10.04 2.86 -16.61
N LYS A 133 -10.67 2.61 -15.46
CA LYS A 133 -12.12 2.46 -15.31
C LYS A 133 -12.62 3.51 -14.33
N GLN A 134 -13.73 4.13 -14.67
CA GLN A 134 -14.39 5.12 -13.82
C GLN A 134 -15.64 4.51 -13.21
N ILE A 135 -15.80 4.68 -11.90
CA ILE A 135 -16.99 4.29 -11.15
C ILE A 135 -17.53 5.55 -10.49
N ILE A 136 -18.70 6.00 -10.91
CA ILE A 136 -19.34 7.19 -10.36
C ILE A 136 -20.01 6.80 -9.04
N ILE A 137 -19.69 7.50 -7.94
CA ILE A 137 -20.26 7.24 -6.61
C ILE A 137 -21.41 8.19 -6.30
N ALA A 138 -21.23 9.47 -6.63
CA ALA A 138 -22.22 10.51 -6.37
C ALA A 138 -22.25 11.49 -7.55
N GLU A 139 -23.37 11.50 -8.28
CA GLU A 139 -23.63 12.45 -9.37
C GLU A 139 -24.28 13.75 -8.88
N ASN A 140 -25.08 13.66 -7.81
CA ASN A 140 -25.82 14.77 -7.22
C ASN A 140 -25.51 14.83 -5.71
N PRO A 141 -24.48 15.57 -5.28
CA PRO A 141 -24.20 15.74 -3.86
C PRO A 141 -25.37 16.47 -3.17
N PRO A 142 -25.72 16.12 -1.92
CA PRO A 142 -26.68 16.89 -1.15
C PRO A 142 -26.15 18.32 -0.93
N LEU A 143 -27.04 19.31 -1.03
CA LEU A 143 -26.78 20.71 -0.67
C LEU A 143 -27.23 20.92 0.78
N PRO A 144 -26.40 21.51 1.68
CA PRO A 144 -25.04 22.04 1.45
C PRO A 144 -23.96 20.95 1.30
N PRO A 145 -22.84 21.24 0.60
CA PRO A 145 -21.79 20.26 0.36
C PRO A 145 -21.24 19.73 1.70
N PRO A 146 -21.13 18.40 1.87
CA PRO A 146 -20.66 17.81 3.11
C PRO A 146 -19.15 18.11 3.31
N PRO A 147 -18.66 18.20 4.57
CA PRO A 147 -17.28 18.58 4.87
C PRO A 147 -16.27 17.64 4.21
N ILE A 148 -15.28 18.20 3.52
CA ILE A 148 -14.34 17.49 2.66
C ILE A 148 -13.22 16.81 3.48
N PRO A 149 -12.90 15.52 3.27
CA PRO A 149 -13.65 14.51 2.53
C PRO A 149 -14.50 13.63 3.49
N PRO A 150 -15.83 13.51 3.27
CA PRO A 150 -16.70 12.62 4.03
C PRO A 150 -16.79 11.22 3.41
N LEU A 151 -16.02 10.97 2.34
CA LEU A 151 -15.92 9.67 1.68
C LEU A 151 -14.54 9.07 1.90
N MET A 152 -14.50 7.98 2.66
CA MET A 152 -13.27 7.27 2.96
C MET A 152 -13.16 6.03 2.10
N ILE A 153 -11.96 5.77 1.56
CA ILE A 153 -11.70 4.60 0.73
C ILE A 153 -10.50 3.83 1.24
N ARG A 154 -10.63 2.50 1.19
CA ARG A 154 -9.55 1.55 1.40
C ARG A 154 -9.66 0.41 0.39
N VAL A 155 -8.52 -0.02 -0.14
CA VAL A 155 -8.42 -1.17 -1.04
C VAL A 155 -7.76 -2.32 -0.29
N TYR A 156 -8.35 -3.51 -0.39
CA TYR A 156 -7.77 -4.73 0.17
C TYR A 156 -8.13 -5.92 -0.71
N GLU A 157 -7.12 -6.58 -1.27
CA GLU A 157 -7.24 -7.83 -2.05
C GLU A 157 -8.35 -7.78 -3.13
N GLY A 158 -8.30 -6.77 -4.01
CA GLY A 158 -9.27 -6.57 -5.10
C GLY A 158 -10.64 -6.03 -4.69
N LEU A 159 -10.92 -5.85 -3.40
CA LEU A 159 -12.14 -5.21 -2.89
C LEU A 159 -11.89 -3.74 -2.57
N VAL A 160 -12.82 -2.88 -2.95
CA VAL A 160 -12.80 -1.45 -2.61
C VAL A 160 -13.86 -1.17 -1.57
N PHE A 161 -13.43 -0.79 -0.37
CA PHE A 161 -14.30 -0.41 0.73
C PHE A 161 -14.48 1.11 0.70
N THR A 162 -15.74 1.54 0.72
CA THR A 162 -16.11 2.96 0.78
C THR A 162 -17.00 3.19 1.99
N VAL A 163 -16.77 4.27 2.72
CA VAL A 163 -17.66 4.72 3.80
C VAL A 163 -18.06 6.16 3.57
N ASP A 164 -19.37 6.40 3.60
CA ASP A 164 -20.01 7.71 3.41
C ASP A 164 -21.14 7.87 4.44
N PRO A 165 -21.38 9.06 5.01
CA PRO A 165 -22.58 9.31 5.82
C PRO A 165 -23.90 8.95 5.11
N THR A 166 -24.01 9.15 3.80
CA THR A 166 -25.27 8.95 3.07
C THR A 166 -25.55 7.50 2.72
N GLY A 167 -24.57 6.82 2.11
CA GLY A 167 -24.74 5.43 1.69
C GLY A 167 -24.00 4.41 2.54
N GLY A 168 -23.55 4.79 3.72
CA GLY A 168 -22.95 3.90 4.71
C GLY A 168 -21.68 3.19 4.23
N LEU A 169 -21.45 1.99 4.76
CA LEU A 169 -20.32 1.13 4.43
C LEU A 169 -20.66 0.28 3.21
N ARG A 170 -19.91 0.42 2.12
CA ARG A 170 -20.10 -0.34 0.87
C ARG A 170 -18.82 -1.03 0.45
N VAL A 171 -18.99 -2.14 -0.25
CA VAL A 171 -17.91 -2.87 -0.91
C VAL A 171 -18.21 -2.94 -2.40
N LEU A 172 -17.23 -2.54 -3.19
CA LEU A 172 -17.27 -2.55 -4.64
C LEU A 172 -16.22 -3.55 -5.16
N ARG A 173 -16.61 -4.32 -6.16
CA ARG A 173 -15.70 -5.09 -7.00
C ARG A 173 -15.51 -4.30 -8.29
N PRO A 174 -14.29 -3.85 -8.64
CA PRO A 174 -14.05 -3.06 -9.85
C PRO A 174 -14.47 -3.75 -11.16
N GLU A 175 -14.66 -5.07 -11.15
CA GLU A 175 -15.15 -5.85 -12.29
C GLU A 175 -16.63 -5.63 -12.57
N HIS A 176 -17.42 -5.25 -11.56
CA HIS A 176 -18.85 -5.03 -11.68
C HIS A 176 -19.07 -3.53 -11.97
N LYS A 177 -19.87 -3.20 -13.00
CA LYS A 177 -20.09 -1.83 -13.51
C LYS A 177 -20.76 -0.89 -12.49
N GLY A 178 -20.03 -0.47 -11.47
CA GLY A 178 -20.42 0.54 -10.49
C GLY A 178 -21.51 0.15 -9.49
N VAL A 179 -22.01 -1.09 -9.52
CA VAL A 179 -22.99 -1.57 -8.53
C VAL A 179 -22.26 -2.05 -7.27
N PRO A 180 -22.61 -1.56 -6.07
CA PRO A 180 -22.04 -2.07 -4.83
C PRO A 180 -22.37 -3.56 -4.69
N THR A 181 -21.35 -4.36 -4.44
CA THR A 181 -21.51 -5.82 -4.26
C THR A 181 -22.13 -6.13 -2.90
N ALA A 182 -21.85 -5.30 -1.89
CA ALA A 182 -22.53 -5.29 -0.61
C ALA A 182 -22.61 -3.85 -0.11
N SER A 183 -23.68 -3.52 0.60
CA SER A 183 -23.87 -2.23 1.25
C SER A 183 -24.57 -2.42 2.59
N LEU A 184 -24.08 -1.72 3.60
CA LEU A 184 -24.67 -1.61 4.92
C LEU A 184 -24.93 -0.14 5.21
N ASN A 185 -26.20 0.21 5.41
CA ASN A 185 -26.54 1.53 5.91
C ASN A 185 -26.14 1.61 7.39
N LEU A 186 -25.28 2.55 7.74
CA LEU A 186 -24.76 2.69 9.09
C LEU A 186 -25.83 3.14 10.09
N TYR A 187 -26.83 3.92 9.64
CA TYR A 187 -27.80 4.57 10.53
C TYR A 187 -29.16 3.88 10.53
N GLN A 188 -29.56 3.29 9.40
CA GLN A 188 -30.87 2.63 9.30
C GLN A 188 -30.93 1.37 10.20
N GLY A 189 -31.68 1.46 11.30
CA GLY A 189 -31.89 0.39 12.28
C GLY A 189 -30.64 0.00 13.07
N SER A 190 -29.61 0.86 13.09
CA SER A 190 -28.25 0.45 13.34
C SER A 190 -27.51 1.34 14.33
N LEU A 191 -27.22 2.59 13.94
CA LEU A 191 -26.62 3.63 14.75
C LEU A 191 -27.51 4.86 14.69
N GLU A 192 -27.62 5.61 15.79
CA GLU A 192 -28.32 6.88 15.78
C GLU A 192 -27.38 7.97 15.27
N PHE A 193 -27.72 8.60 14.14
CA PHE A 193 -26.90 9.67 13.54
C PHE A 193 -26.62 10.81 14.53
N GLU A 194 -27.61 11.18 15.34
CA GLU A 194 -27.49 12.22 16.38
C GLU A 194 -26.42 11.91 17.43
N LYS A 195 -26.20 10.61 17.72
CA LYS A 195 -25.22 10.18 18.71
C LYS A 195 -23.83 10.02 18.12
N TYR A 196 -23.72 9.48 16.90
CA TYR A 196 -22.45 9.11 16.30
C TYR A 196 -21.85 10.20 15.39
N GLY A 197 -22.68 11.01 14.73
CA GLY A 197 -22.22 11.97 13.73
C GLY A 197 -21.69 11.28 12.48
N ILE A 198 -20.90 12.00 11.68
CA ILE A 198 -20.35 11.48 10.41
C ILE A 198 -19.23 10.44 10.64
N PRO A 199 -19.03 9.48 9.72
CA PRO A 199 -17.87 8.59 9.77
C PRO A 199 -16.60 9.34 9.36
N THR A 200 -15.52 9.18 10.11
CA THR A 200 -14.28 9.97 10.00
C THR A 200 -13.02 9.12 9.91
N ALA A 201 -13.08 7.83 10.26
CA ALA A 201 -11.97 6.90 10.13
C ALA A 201 -12.42 5.52 9.60
N LEU A 202 -11.58 4.86 8.82
CA LEU A 202 -11.80 3.54 8.23
C LEU A 202 -10.51 2.73 8.31
N ALA A 203 -10.59 1.54 8.90
CA ALA A 203 -9.50 0.58 8.98
C ALA A 203 -9.97 -0.82 8.57
N ILE A 204 -9.08 -1.57 7.91
CA ILE A 204 -9.31 -2.96 7.49
C ILE A 204 -8.26 -3.83 8.19
N ASP A 205 -8.68 -5.02 8.60
CA ASP A 205 -7.79 -6.04 9.14
C ASP A 205 -7.00 -6.72 7.99
N GLU A 206 -5.76 -6.27 7.77
CA GLU A 206 -4.86 -6.80 6.72
C GLU A 206 -4.41 -8.25 6.97
N ASP A 207 -4.66 -8.80 8.16
CA ASP A 207 -4.37 -10.20 8.49
C ASP A 207 -5.60 -11.12 8.29
N SER A 208 -6.75 -10.57 7.89
CA SER A 208 -7.99 -11.34 7.69
C SER A 208 -7.95 -12.20 6.42
N ASP A 209 -8.48 -13.43 6.49
CA ASP A 209 -8.59 -14.30 5.32
C ASP A 209 -9.76 -13.86 4.43
N VAL A 210 -9.43 -13.15 3.36
CA VAL A 210 -10.37 -12.63 2.35
C VAL A 210 -11.23 -13.72 1.72
N LYS A 211 -10.81 -14.99 1.78
CA LYS A 211 -11.63 -16.11 1.28
C LYS A 211 -12.81 -16.41 2.20
N GLN A 212 -12.69 -16.13 3.49
CA GLN A 212 -13.70 -16.42 4.50
C GLN A 212 -14.44 -15.14 4.91
N ALA A 213 -13.71 -14.21 5.53
CA ALA A 213 -14.28 -13.00 6.09
C ALA A 213 -13.24 -11.89 6.21
N VAL A 214 -13.66 -10.65 5.96
CA VAL A 214 -12.81 -9.46 6.12
C VAL A 214 -13.37 -8.61 7.25
N ASN A 215 -12.53 -8.31 8.25
CA ASN A 215 -12.95 -7.47 9.37
C ASN A 215 -12.67 -5.99 9.05
N VAL A 216 -13.64 -5.12 9.34
CA VAL A 216 -13.63 -3.69 9.02
C VAL A 216 -14.01 -2.90 10.27
N ALA A 217 -13.31 -1.81 10.53
CA ALA A 217 -13.60 -0.88 11.61
C ALA A 217 -13.90 0.51 11.04
N VAL A 218 -14.95 1.16 11.55
CA VAL A 218 -15.37 2.52 11.19
C VAL A 218 -15.38 3.37 12.45
N GLY A 219 -14.72 4.53 12.42
CA GLY A 219 -14.73 5.53 13.48
C GLY A 219 -15.57 6.73 13.12
N PHE A 220 -16.10 7.41 14.14
CA PHE A 220 -17.06 8.50 13.97
C PHE A 220 -16.60 9.80 14.65
N GLU A 221 -17.26 10.90 14.28
CA GLU A 221 -17.01 12.25 14.79
C GLU A 221 -17.18 12.38 16.31
N ASN A 222 -18.09 11.60 16.90
CA ASN A 222 -18.29 11.60 18.34
C ASN A 222 -17.19 10.87 19.14
N GLY A 223 -16.22 10.22 18.48
CA GLY A 223 -15.21 9.38 19.13
C GLY A 223 -15.61 7.92 19.33
N GLY A 224 -16.83 7.55 18.94
CA GLY A 224 -17.30 6.17 18.89
C GLY A 224 -16.78 5.43 17.65
N PHE A 225 -16.91 4.11 17.66
CA PHE A 225 -16.52 3.26 16.53
C PHE A 225 -17.41 2.01 16.42
N GLY A 226 -17.52 1.47 15.21
CA GLY A 226 -18.21 0.23 14.89
C GLY A 226 -17.26 -0.78 14.25
N LEU A 227 -17.40 -2.05 14.62
CA LEU A 227 -16.74 -3.18 13.98
C LEU A 227 -17.76 -3.97 13.16
N TYR A 228 -17.34 -4.31 11.96
CA TYR A 228 -18.13 -5.03 10.97
C TYR A 228 -17.30 -6.17 10.40
N GLN A 229 -17.96 -7.23 9.99
CA GLN A 229 -17.36 -8.37 9.31
C GLN A 229 -18.06 -8.54 7.97
N LEU A 230 -17.27 -8.55 6.90
CA LEU A 230 -17.74 -8.86 5.56
C LEU A 230 -17.57 -10.35 5.32
N ASP A 231 -18.67 -11.09 5.38
CA ASP A 231 -18.69 -12.52 5.12
C ASP A 231 -18.81 -12.82 3.63
N ARG A 232 -18.08 -13.84 3.19
CA ARG A 232 -18.14 -14.35 1.83
C ARG A 232 -18.84 -15.71 1.83
N ALA A 233 -20.13 -15.70 1.50
CA ALA A 233 -20.91 -16.94 1.42
C ALA A 233 -20.30 -17.89 0.37
N THR A 234 -19.88 -19.08 0.82
CA THR A 234 -19.29 -20.11 -0.06
C THR A 234 -20.43 -20.93 -0.68
N GLY A 235 -21.14 -20.35 -1.63
CA GLY A 235 -22.22 -20.99 -2.39
C GLY A 235 -22.08 -20.78 -3.90
N SER A 236 -23.01 -21.34 -4.70
CA SER A 236 -23.00 -21.21 -6.17
C SER A 236 -23.10 -19.77 -6.69
N LEU A 237 -23.58 -18.83 -5.85
CA LEU A 237 -23.48 -17.39 -6.04
C LEU A 237 -22.82 -16.75 -4.80
N PRO A 238 -21.58 -16.23 -4.89
CA PRO A 238 -20.90 -15.63 -3.77
C PRO A 238 -21.50 -14.26 -3.44
N LYS A 239 -22.54 -14.25 -2.59
CA LYS A 239 -23.11 -13.03 -2.00
C LYS A 239 -22.20 -12.54 -0.88
N LEU A 240 -21.85 -11.27 -0.91
CA LEU A 240 -21.15 -10.59 0.17
C LEU A 240 -22.19 -10.00 1.13
N THR A 241 -22.03 -10.23 2.42
CA THR A 241 -22.94 -9.71 3.44
C THR A 241 -22.14 -9.08 4.57
N PHE A 242 -22.56 -7.90 5.01
CA PHE A 242 -22.01 -7.28 6.19
C PHE A 242 -22.77 -7.73 7.42
N GLU A 243 -22.02 -8.14 8.43
CA GLU A 243 -22.52 -8.39 9.77
C GLU A 243 -21.85 -7.42 10.74
N ARG A 244 -22.61 -6.92 11.71
CA ARG A 244 -22.05 -6.10 12.79
C ARG A 244 -21.50 -7.02 13.85
N SER A 245 -20.24 -6.85 14.21
CA SER A 245 -19.61 -7.59 15.30
C SER A 245 -19.59 -6.81 16.61
N TYR A 246 -19.50 -5.48 16.56
CA TYR A 246 -19.53 -4.62 17.75
C TYR A 246 -19.83 -3.16 17.41
N THR A 247 -20.43 -2.44 18.35
CA THR A 247 -20.51 -0.97 18.33
C THR A 247 -20.14 -0.45 19.71
N GLY A 248 -19.06 0.31 19.78
CA GLY A 248 -18.55 0.88 21.02
C GLY A 248 -19.35 2.11 21.45
N PRO A 249 -19.44 2.38 22.76
CA PRO A 249 -20.26 3.49 23.23
C PRO A 249 -19.72 4.82 22.71
N ALA A 250 -20.66 5.70 22.33
CA ALA A 250 -20.41 7.13 22.28
C ALA A 250 -19.93 7.59 23.68
N PRO A 251 -18.92 8.47 23.81
CA PRO A 251 -18.65 9.11 25.09
C PRO A 251 -19.95 9.74 25.60
N SER A 252 -20.26 9.49 26.87
CA SER A 252 -21.53 9.86 27.52
C SER A 252 -21.90 11.31 27.19
N ALA A 253 -23.13 11.53 26.74
CA ALA A 253 -23.75 12.81 26.42
C ALA A 253 -23.95 13.70 27.68
N GLY A 254 -22.88 13.94 28.43
CA GLY A 254 -22.90 14.60 29.73
C GLY A 254 -22.03 15.86 29.83
N ASN A 255 -21.10 16.11 28.91
CA ASN A 255 -20.31 17.34 28.94
C ASN A 255 -20.38 18.06 27.60
N SER A 256 -20.84 19.31 27.68
CA SER A 256 -20.80 20.32 26.64
C SER A 256 -19.39 20.42 26.02
N GLY A 257 -19.26 19.90 24.80
CA GLY A 257 -18.07 20.03 23.98
C GLY A 257 -17.69 18.74 23.27
N SER A 258 -18.29 18.48 22.11
CA SER A 258 -17.82 17.51 21.10
C SER A 258 -16.42 17.83 20.54
N GLN A 259 -15.76 18.86 21.07
CA GLN A 259 -14.46 19.34 20.64
C GLN A 259 -13.37 18.35 21.07
N GLY A 260 -12.73 17.70 20.11
CA GLY A 260 -11.55 16.87 20.33
C GLY A 260 -11.79 15.35 20.41
N LEU A 261 -13.03 14.87 20.25
CA LEU A 261 -13.35 13.43 20.34
C LEU A 261 -13.31 12.71 19.00
N MET A 262 -13.47 13.45 17.89
CA MET A 262 -13.44 12.92 16.51
C MET A 262 -12.26 11.97 16.27
N ILE A 263 -12.55 10.76 15.80
CA ILE A 263 -11.50 9.83 15.41
C ILE A 263 -10.88 10.27 14.08
N THR A 264 -9.60 10.60 14.08
CA THR A 264 -8.87 11.07 12.90
C THR A 264 -8.13 9.96 12.17
N SER A 265 -7.71 8.91 12.89
CA SER A 265 -7.00 7.77 12.31
C SER A 265 -7.25 6.50 13.12
N MET A 266 -7.22 5.36 12.44
CA MET A 266 -7.44 4.04 13.03
C MET A 266 -6.55 3.00 12.36
N ALA A 267 -6.17 1.98 13.12
CA ALA A 267 -5.59 0.75 12.59
C ALA A 267 -6.22 -0.44 13.31
N TYR A 268 -6.52 -1.49 12.58
CA TYR A 268 -7.29 -2.62 13.10
C TYR A 268 -6.61 -3.94 12.71
N CYS A 269 -6.45 -4.82 13.68
CA CYS A 269 -5.99 -6.20 13.47
C CYS A 269 -6.65 -7.04 14.55
N SER A 270 -7.66 -7.85 14.19
CA SER A 270 -8.49 -8.53 15.17
C SER A 270 -7.63 -9.38 16.12
N PRO A 271 -7.77 -9.27 17.46
CA PRO A 271 -8.83 -8.59 18.21
C PRO A 271 -8.42 -7.22 18.79
N TYR A 272 -7.52 -6.49 18.16
CA TYR A 272 -7.02 -5.20 18.64
C TYR A 272 -7.40 -4.05 17.72
N LEU A 273 -7.74 -2.91 18.31
CA LEU A 273 -8.04 -1.68 17.57
C LEU A 273 -7.23 -0.52 18.15
N LEU A 274 -6.63 0.26 17.26
CA LEU A 274 -5.97 1.51 17.58
C LEU A 274 -6.84 2.66 17.10
N THR A 275 -7.02 3.67 17.93
CA THR A 275 -7.67 4.93 17.54
C THR A 275 -6.81 6.12 17.91
N MET A 276 -6.92 7.18 17.12
CA MET A 276 -6.36 8.50 17.42
C MET A 276 -7.47 9.54 17.30
N SER A 277 -7.70 10.31 18.36
CA SER A 277 -8.67 11.41 18.35
C SER A 277 -8.07 12.72 17.79
N SER A 278 -8.92 13.71 17.50
CA SER A 278 -8.49 15.06 17.12
C SER A 278 -7.83 15.83 18.29
N SER A 279 -8.09 15.43 19.53
CA SER A 279 -7.36 15.90 20.72
C SER A 279 -6.01 15.21 20.95
N GLN A 280 -5.52 14.45 19.96
CA GLN A 280 -4.26 13.70 20.02
C GLN A 280 -4.22 12.65 21.13
N LEU A 281 -5.40 12.08 21.44
CA LEU A 281 -5.51 10.94 22.34
C LEU A 281 -5.44 9.65 21.53
N PHE A 282 -4.35 8.92 21.71
CA PHE A 282 -4.17 7.59 21.18
C PHE A 282 -4.69 6.55 22.18
N THR A 283 -5.46 5.57 21.72
CA THR A 283 -5.96 4.50 22.60
C THR A 283 -5.85 3.13 21.93
N VAL A 284 -5.39 2.14 22.73
CA VAL A 284 -5.31 0.72 22.35
C VAL A 284 -6.47 -0.03 22.99
N TYR A 285 -7.33 -0.61 22.16
CA TYR A 285 -8.44 -1.46 22.58
C TYR A 285 -8.13 -2.93 22.28
N ARG A 286 -8.58 -3.80 23.18
CA ARG A 286 -8.60 -5.25 23.01
C ARG A 286 -10.02 -5.77 23.15
N PHE A 287 -10.46 -6.57 22.19
CA PHE A 287 -11.77 -7.24 22.22
C PHE A 287 -11.59 -8.68 22.69
N ASN A 288 -12.48 -9.14 23.57
CA ASN A 288 -12.54 -10.55 23.93
C ASN A 288 -13.54 -11.25 23.00
N ARG A 289 -13.12 -12.38 22.40
CA ARG A 289 -14.00 -13.24 21.61
C ARG A 289 -14.81 -14.15 22.55
N SER A 290 -16.07 -14.40 22.22
CA SER A 290 -16.98 -15.27 22.99
C SER A 290 -16.42 -16.68 23.24
N ALA A 291 -15.53 -17.17 22.36
CA ALA A 291 -14.93 -18.51 22.45
C ALA A 291 -13.88 -18.70 23.58
N ASP A 292 -13.37 -17.62 24.20
CA ASP A 292 -12.33 -17.73 25.24
C ASP A 292 -12.85 -18.16 26.62
N ARG A 293 -14.18 -18.29 26.80
CA ARG A 293 -14.80 -18.80 28.04
C ARG A 293 -15.07 -20.31 28.04
N GLY A 294 -14.36 -21.07 27.20
CA GLY A 294 -14.60 -22.49 26.97
C GLY A 294 -13.84 -23.51 27.84
N ASN A 295 -13.09 -23.11 28.90
CA ASN A 295 -12.29 -24.06 29.70
C ASN A 295 -12.42 -23.95 31.24
N SER A 296 -13.44 -23.27 31.78
CA SER A 296 -13.79 -23.40 33.20
C SER A 296 -15.16 -24.08 33.34
N SER A 297 -15.17 -25.41 33.21
CA SER A 297 -16.35 -26.24 33.36
C SER A 297 -16.64 -26.58 34.83
N THR A 298 -17.50 -25.78 35.46
CA THR A 298 -18.57 -26.21 36.38
C THR A 298 -19.69 -25.22 36.06
N GLU A 299 -20.80 -25.55 35.42
CA GLU A 299 -21.69 -26.69 35.57
C GLU A 299 -22.38 -26.99 34.23
N ARG A 300 -22.85 -28.23 34.09
CA ARG A 300 -23.62 -28.71 32.94
C ARG A 300 -25.05 -28.19 33.06
N ASP A 301 -25.55 -27.47 32.06
CA ASP A 301 -26.99 -27.39 31.83
C ASP A 301 -27.34 -27.57 30.35
N PHE A 302 -28.38 -28.40 30.17
CA PHE A 302 -28.93 -28.86 28.92
C PHE A 302 -29.74 -27.75 28.24
N ASN A 303 -29.24 -27.21 27.14
CA ASN A 303 -30.04 -26.76 25.99
C ASN A 303 -29.11 -26.44 24.82
N LYS A 304 -28.94 -27.41 23.93
CA LYS A 304 -28.06 -27.32 22.76
C LYS A 304 -28.91 -27.32 21.50
N ASP A 305 -29.79 -26.33 21.36
CA ASP A 305 -30.45 -25.97 20.12
C ASP A 305 -30.82 -24.47 20.24
N ILE A 306 -30.32 -23.63 19.32
CA ILE A 306 -30.34 -22.15 19.26
C ILE A 306 -29.05 -21.47 19.79
N SER A 307 -28.09 -21.20 18.88
CA SER A 307 -27.23 -19.99 18.85
C SER A 307 -26.03 -20.14 17.89
N ILE A 308 -26.27 -20.15 16.57
CA ILE A 308 -25.18 -19.99 15.58
C ILE A 308 -24.77 -18.50 15.45
N SER A 309 -25.64 -17.57 15.90
CA SER A 309 -25.42 -16.11 15.82
C SER A 309 -24.58 -15.51 16.96
N ASP A 310 -24.58 -16.10 18.15
CA ASP A 310 -23.93 -15.48 19.33
C ASP A 310 -22.41 -15.62 19.35
N ASN A 311 -21.85 -16.52 18.53
CA ASN A 311 -20.40 -16.73 18.46
C ASN A 311 -19.62 -15.65 17.68
N ARG A 312 -20.33 -14.64 17.15
CA ARG A 312 -19.75 -13.59 16.29
C ARG A 312 -19.80 -12.19 16.90
N MET A 313 -20.59 -11.98 17.96
CA MET A 313 -20.58 -10.70 18.68
C MET A 313 -19.33 -10.61 19.57
N MET A 314 -18.62 -9.49 19.45
CA MET A 314 -17.50 -9.20 20.36
C MET A 314 -18.03 -8.56 21.64
N HIS A 315 -17.38 -8.86 22.76
CA HIS A 315 -17.67 -8.17 24.02
C HIS A 315 -17.11 -6.74 24.02
N ALA A 316 -17.57 -5.93 24.98
CA ALA A 316 -17.03 -4.59 25.20
C ALA A 316 -15.50 -4.64 25.35
N PRO A 317 -14.76 -3.75 24.67
CA PRO A 317 -13.31 -3.80 24.67
C PRO A 317 -12.74 -3.34 26.01
N LYS A 318 -11.59 -3.90 26.34
CA LYS A 318 -10.72 -3.40 27.39
C LYS A 318 -9.73 -2.41 26.80
N ILE A 319 -9.53 -1.27 27.47
CA ILE A 319 -8.47 -0.33 27.12
C ILE A 319 -7.16 -0.85 27.72
N LEU A 320 -6.18 -1.15 26.86
CA LEU A 320 -4.86 -1.61 27.28
C LEU A 320 -3.92 -0.44 27.62
N SER A 321 -4.03 0.65 26.88
CA SER A 321 -3.23 1.86 27.08
C SER A 321 -3.88 3.05 26.40
N SER A 322 -3.68 4.23 26.98
CA SER A 322 -4.06 5.50 26.40
C SER A 322 -2.91 6.49 26.57
N LEU A 323 -2.53 7.17 25.47
CA LEU A 323 -1.42 8.10 25.42
C LEU A 323 -1.93 9.42 24.85
N ARG A 324 -1.61 10.54 25.51
CA ARG A 324 -1.91 11.87 25.00
C ARG A 324 -0.62 12.60 24.68
N SER A 325 -0.50 13.11 23.46
CA SER A 325 0.64 13.94 23.06
C SER A 325 0.25 15.41 22.96
N HIS A 326 1.24 16.28 23.13
CA HIS A 326 1.12 17.73 22.89
C HIS A 326 2.10 18.24 21.83
N THR A 327 2.94 17.36 21.31
CA THR A 327 4.05 17.68 20.39
C THR A 327 3.94 16.95 19.05
N VAL A 328 2.89 16.15 18.87
CA VAL A 328 2.59 15.46 17.61
C VAL A 328 1.79 16.40 16.72
N TRP A 329 2.21 16.50 15.47
CA TRP A 329 1.51 17.32 14.48
C TRP A 329 1.02 16.42 13.34
N PRO A 330 -0.19 16.67 12.80
CA PRO A 330 -0.63 16.00 11.59
C PRO A 330 0.28 16.38 10.40
N PRO A 331 0.49 15.48 9.44
CA PRO A 331 -0.13 14.15 9.27
C PRO A 331 0.45 13.06 10.20
N LEU A 332 -0.34 12.00 10.45
CA LEU A 332 0.06 10.83 11.24
C LEU A 332 -0.37 9.53 10.57
N SER A 333 0.33 8.44 10.88
CA SER A 333 0.01 7.10 10.38
C SER A 333 0.03 6.10 11.54
N LEU A 334 -1.01 5.27 11.62
CA LEU A 334 -1.10 4.17 12.57
C LEU A 334 -0.91 2.86 11.82
N SER A 335 -0.13 1.95 12.41
CA SER A 335 0.03 0.59 11.91
C SER A 335 -0.01 -0.38 13.07
N LEU A 336 -0.58 -1.55 12.83
CA LEU A 336 -0.67 -2.63 13.80
C LEU A 336 -0.26 -3.92 13.11
N ARG A 337 0.72 -4.62 13.67
CA ARG A 337 1.26 -5.85 13.08
C ARG A 337 1.55 -6.92 14.12
N ARG A 338 1.45 -8.18 13.72
CA ARG A 338 1.92 -9.32 14.49
C ARG A 338 3.42 -9.52 14.32
N SER A 339 4.12 -9.77 15.42
CA SER A 339 5.51 -10.20 15.44
C SER A 339 5.59 -11.73 15.34
N ALA A 340 6.74 -12.24 14.89
CA ALA A 340 7.02 -13.68 14.86
C ALA A 340 6.94 -14.35 16.25
N GLN A 341 7.14 -13.57 17.32
CA GLN A 341 7.10 -14.04 18.71
C GLN A 341 5.68 -13.99 19.33
N LYS A 342 4.62 -13.95 18.51
CA LYS A 342 3.22 -13.76 18.96
C LYS A 342 2.97 -12.48 19.77
N SER A 343 3.88 -11.52 19.74
CA SER A 343 3.64 -10.18 20.27
C SER A 343 3.00 -9.30 19.21
N MET A 344 2.06 -8.47 19.59
CA MET A 344 1.55 -7.37 18.77
C MET A 344 2.46 -6.16 18.89
N ILE A 345 2.63 -5.46 17.77
CA ILE A 345 3.38 -4.21 17.70
C ILE A 345 2.46 -3.15 17.11
N ALA A 346 2.04 -2.20 17.92
CA ALA A 346 1.40 -0.97 17.48
C ALA A 346 2.48 0.06 17.19
N SER A 347 2.36 0.76 16.06
CA SER A 347 3.29 1.81 15.64
C SER A 347 2.52 3.10 15.37
N ILE A 348 2.98 4.18 16.00
CA ILE A 348 2.46 5.53 15.83
C ILE A 348 3.55 6.32 15.13
N VAL A 349 3.32 6.71 13.88
CA VAL A 349 4.23 7.59 13.13
C VAL A 349 3.64 8.98 13.06
N TYR A 350 4.47 9.98 13.36
CA TYR A 350 4.04 11.36 13.43
C TYR A 350 5.10 12.33 12.88
N ALA A 351 4.64 13.50 12.44
CA ALA A 351 5.50 14.64 12.14
C ALA A 351 5.70 15.52 13.38
N PHE A 352 6.85 16.18 13.46
CA PHE A 352 7.11 17.22 14.45
C PHE A 352 8.06 18.29 13.89
N PRO A 353 7.91 19.56 14.30
CA PRO A 353 8.77 20.64 13.84
C PRO A 353 10.13 20.60 14.56
N LEU A 354 11.18 20.90 13.80
CA LEU A 354 12.52 21.23 14.26
C LEU A 354 12.68 22.74 14.19
N TYR A 355 13.12 23.38 15.28
CA TYR A 355 13.18 24.85 15.40
C TYR A 355 13.98 25.56 14.30
N ILE A 356 14.97 24.89 13.69
CA ILE A 356 15.90 25.50 12.72
C ILE A 356 15.93 24.74 11.38
N SER A 357 15.72 23.42 11.40
CA SER A 357 15.93 22.54 10.24
C SER A 357 14.64 22.04 9.57
N GLY A 358 13.49 22.66 9.88
CA GLY A 358 12.21 22.36 9.24
C GLY A 358 11.41 21.31 10.00
N TRP A 359 11.05 20.19 9.37
CA TRP A 359 10.20 19.14 9.94
C TRP A 359 10.90 17.78 9.97
N SER A 360 10.62 16.97 10.97
CA SER A 360 11.11 15.59 11.04
C SER A 360 9.97 14.63 11.36
N VAL A 361 10.25 13.34 11.18
CA VAL A 361 9.33 12.25 11.52
C VAL A 361 9.85 11.47 12.73
N GLY A 362 8.92 11.03 13.56
CA GLY A 362 9.14 10.17 14.71
C GLY A 362 8.25 8.94 14.63
N ILE A 363 8.69 7.86 15.27
CA ILE A 363 7.90 6.65 15.46
C ILE A 363 7.93 6.25 16.93
N GLN A 364 6.76 5.94 17.48
CA GLN A 364 6.61 5.30 18.77
C GLN A 364 6.01 3.91 18.57
N GLU A 365 6.71 2.87 19.03
CA GLU A 365 6.21 1.49 19.05
C GLU A 365 5.74 1.12 20.45
N LEU A 366 4.57 0.47 20.52
CA LEU A 366 4.06 -0.19 21.72
C LEU A 366 3.97 -1.68 21.46
N ARG A 367 4.43 -2.49 22.41
CA ARG A 367 4.41 -3.94 22.33
C ARG A 367 3.52 -4.51 23.40
N PHE A 368 2.66 -5.43 23.01
CA PHE A 368 1.76 -6.15 23.90
C PHE A 368 1.60 -7.57 23.40
N THR A 369 1.20 -8.48 24.28
CA THR A 369 1.00 -9.90 24.00
C THR A 369 -0.44 -10.29 24.28
N ASP A 370 -0.92 -11.35 23.63
CA ASP A 370 -2.28 -11.85 23.85
C ASP A 370 -2.54 -12.26 25.31
N ASP A 371 -1.52 -12.67 26.05
CA ASP A 371 -1.68 -13.03 27.46
C ASP A 371 -1.61 -11.81 28.40
N ALA A 372 -1.14 -10.66 27.92
CA ALA A 372 -0.93 -9.49 28.75
C ALA A 372 -2.15 -8.55 28.70
N ASP A 373 -2.57 -8.12 29.88
CA ASP A 373 -3.61 -7.12 30.08
C ASP A 373 -3.10 -5.67 29.98
N ALA A 374 -1.81 -5.50 29.71
CA ALA A 374 -1.15 -4.20 29.62
C ALA A 374 -0.08 -4.18 28.51
N VAL A 375 0.34 -2.98 28.15
CA VAL A 375 1.48 -2.77 27.26
C VAL A 375 2.77 -3.21 27.97
N VAL A 376 3.51 -4.12 27.34
CA VAL A 376 4.75 -4.69 27.85
C VAL A 376 5.90 -3.70 27.68
N GLU A 377 5.95 -3.00 26.55
CA GLU A 377 7.07 -2.12 26.22
C GLU A 377 6.65 -0.96 25.33
N SER A 378 7.28 0.21 25.53
CA SER A 378 7.14 1.40 24.69
C SER A 378 8.53 1.87 24.25
N ARG A 379 8.71 2.13 22.96
CA ARG A 379 9.96 2.59 22.37
C ARG A 379 9.72 3.76 21.43
N ILE A 380 10.68 4.66 21.34
CA ILE A 380 10.62 5.84 20.47
C ILE A 380 11.89 5.93 19.63
N ALA A 381 11.75 6.32 18.37
CA ALA A 381 12.86 6.67 17.51
C ALA A 381 12.50 7.88 16.64
N THR A 382 13.48 8.69 16.29
CA THR A 382 13.31 9.87 15.44
C THR A 382 14.32 9.85 14.31
N ALA A 383 13.95 10.47 13.18
CA ALA A 383 14.81 10.55 12.00
C ALA A 383 15.80 11.72 12.04
N VAL A 384 16.04 12.31 13.21
CA VAL A 384 16.92 13.49 13.36
C VAL A 384 18.37 13.10 13.02
N PRO A 385 19.08 13.84 12.16
CA PRO A 385 20.46 13.53 11.79
C PRO A 385 21.39 13.41 13.00
N THR A 386 22.29 12.42 12.96
CA THR A 386 23.34 12.25 13.95
C THR A 386 24.29 13.44 13.92
N GLY A 387 24.18 14.32 14.92
CA GLY A 387 24.93 15.59 15.00
C GLY A 387 24.06 16.83 15.23
N PHE A 388 22.73 16.69 15.26
CA PHE A 388 21.85 17.76 15.72
C PHE A 388 22.00 17.96 17.23
N THR A 389 22.74 19.00 17.64
CA THR A 389 22.71 19.51 19.01
C THR A 389 21.65 20.60 19.09
N PRO A 390 20.57 20.45 19.88
CA PRO A 390 19.67 21.56 20.12
C PRO A 390 20.46 22.73 20.71
N PHE A 391 20.34 23.92 20.12
CA PHE A 391 20.97 25.13 20.66
C PHE A 391 20.48 25.35 22.09
N GLY A 392 21.38 25.30 23.08
CA GLY A 392 21.03 25.62 24.48
C GLY A 392 21.83 24.95 25.59
N THR A 393 22.60 23.88 25.33
CA THR A 393 23.50 23.30 26.34
C THR A 393 24.97 23.63 26.07
N THR A 394 25.29 24.93 26.11
CA THR A 394 26.62 25.36 26.54
C THR A 394 26.68 25.31 28.06
N THR A 395 26.74 24.11 28.65
CA THR A 395 27.35 23.99 29.97
C THR A 395 28.86 23.95 29.73
N SER A 396 29.46 25.13 29.84
CA SER A 396 30.87 25.32 30.09
C SER A 396 31.34 24.43 31.24
N GLY A 397 32.40 23.65 31.02
CA GLY A 397 33.12 22.92 32.07
C GLY A 397 33.76 21.65 31.54
N GLY A 398 35.07 21.70 31.26
CA GLY A 398 35.86 20.56 30.75
C GLY A 398 36.08 19.42 31.77
N PRO A 399 37.08 18.52 31.58
CA PRO A 399 38.43 18.89 31.18
C PRO A 399 38.96 18.16 29.95
N SER A 400 39.60 18.93 29.08
CA SER A 400 40.62 18.45 28.14
C SER A 400 41.81 17.88 28.91
N SER A 401 42.22 16.66 28.55
CA SER A 401 43.46 16.06 29.02
C SER A 401 44.67 16.81 28.46
N VAL A 402 45.35 17.50 29.36
CA VAL A 402 46.77 17.88 29.41
C VAL A 402 47.65 17.41 28.24
N GLY A 403 48.24 18.38 27.53
CA GLY A 403 49.43 18.23 26.71
C GLY A 403 50.27 19.51 26.82
N SER A 404 51.44 19.41 27.46
CA SER A 404 52.32 20.49 27.90
C SER A 404 52.86 21.39 26.77
N PRO A 405 53.23 22.67 27.06
CA PRO A 405 53.78 23.59 26.08
C PRO A 405 55.31 23.44 25.93
N THR A 406 55.81 23.54 24.70
CA THR A 406 57.23 23.79 24.40
C THR A 406 57.35 25.11 23.60
N PRO A 407 58.44 25.87 23.77
CA PRO A 407 58.53 27.27 23.29
C PRO A 407 58.89 27.35 21.80
N PRO A 408 58.65 28.50 21.15
CA PRO A 408 58.86 28.66 19.71
C PRO A 408 60.36 28.84 19.42
N THR A 409 60.84 28.18 18.37
CA THR A 409 62.10 28.54 17.73
C THR A 409 61.81 28.78 16.26
N GLU A 410 62.12 29.98 15.80
CA GLU A 410 61.97 30.43 14.43
C GLU A 410 63.00 29.76 13.51
N GLY A 411 62.60 29.54 12.25
CA GLY A 411 63.53 29.40 11.12
C GLY A 411 63.47 28.06 10.38
N GLY A 412 63.28 28.14 9.07
CA GLY A 412 63.70 27.08 8.14
C GLY A 412 62.59 26.51 7.27
N GLY A 413 62.54 26.94 6.01
CA GLY A 413 61.67 26.38 4.98
C GLY A 413 61.96 24.89 4.72
N GLY A 414 60.89 24.16 4.41
CA GLY A 414 60.97 22.75 4.04
C GLY A 414 59.62 22.27 3.52
N THR A 415 59.57 21.99 2.22
CA THR A 415 58.47 21.40 1.48
C THR A 415 58.05 20.05 2.11
N GLY A 416 56.79 19.96 2.56
CA GLY A 416 56.24 18.75 3.18
C GLY A 416 54.77 18.60 2.86
N ILE A 417 54.46 17.66 1.98
CA ILE A 417 53.12 17.22 1.56
C ILE A 417 52.29 16.86 2.80
N ARG A 418 51.37 17.75 3.20
CA ARG A 418 50.35 17.41 4.20
C ARG A 418 49.25 16.63 3.51
N SER A 419 49.28 15.32 3.74
CA SER A 419 48.14 14.41 3.59
C SER A 419 46.92 15.02 4.29
N ARG A 420 46.01 15.63 3.50
CA ARG A 420 44.67 15.99 3.94
C ARG A 420 43.91 14.70 4.19
N SER A 421 43.78 14.33 5.46
CA SER A 421 42.78 13.37 5.92
C SER A 421 41.41 13.81 5.40
N LYS A 422 40.84 13.02 4.47
CA LYS A 422 39.51 13.18 3.87
C LYS A 422 38.40 12.86 4.89
N SER A 423 38.31 13.61 5.98
CA SER A 423 37.26 13.42 6.99
C SER A 423 36.59 14.73 7.41
N GLN A 424 36.67 15.77 6.58
CA GLN A 424 35.89 16.99 6.76
C GLN A 424 34.90 17.18 5.62
N ARG A 425 33.62 17.01 6.00
CA ARG A 425 32.46 17.76 5.52
C ARG A 425 31.96 17.42 4.10
N ASN A 426 31.35 16.24 3.98
CA ASN A 426 30.06 16.17 3.28
C ASN A 426 28.98 16.65 4.27
N ILE A 427 29.01 17.94 4.59
CA ILE A 427 27.78 18.62 5.01
C ILE A 427 27.02 18.77 3.70
N ASN A 428 26.30 17.72 3.32
CA ASN A 428 25.31 17.87 2.27
C ASN A 428 24.38 18.99 2.75
N ASN A 429 24.13 19.97 1.91
CA ASN A 429 23.14 21.02 2.14
C ASN A 429 21.80 20.36 2.46
N ASP A 430 21.52 20.11 3.74
CA ASP A 430 20.23 19.67 4.21
C ASP A 430 19.30 20.87 4.07
N THR A 431 18.71 21.02 2.88
CA THR A 431 17.54 21.87 2.67
C THR A 431 16.54 21.59 3.79
N PRO A 432 16.00 22.62 4.46
CA PRO A 432 15.05 22.43 5.55
C PRO A 432 13.93 21.52 5.07
N LEU A 433 13.66 20.47 5.83
CA LEU A 433 12.64 19.49 5.48
C LEU A 433 11.27 20.19 5.55
N ALA A 434 10.56 20.23 4.43
CA ALA A 434 9.22 20.81 4.37
C ALA A 434 8.25 20.01 5.26
N GLN A 435 7.16 20.65 5.69
CA GLN A 435 6.10 19.94 6.41
C GLN A 435 5.56 18.81 5.53
N PRO A 436 5.50 17.57 6.04
CA PRO A 436 4.90 16.48 5.29
C PRO A 436 3.43 16.77 4.99
N SER A 437 3.00 16.58 3.74
CA SER A 437 1.60 16.64 3.34
C SER A 437 0.83 15.36 3.70
N SER A 438 1.54 14.22 3.69
CA SER A 438 1.01 12.91 4.09
C SER A 438 2.15 12.03 4.60
N ILE A 439 1.82 11.08 5.47
CA ILE A 439 2.72 10.06 5.98
C ILE A 439 2.03 8.71 5.82
N SER A 440 2.76 7.74 5.27
CA SER A 440 2.34 6.36 5.17
C SER A 440 3.44 5.45 5.71
N TYR A 441 3.05 4.52 6.58
CA TYR A 441 3.97 3.58 7.20
C TYR A 441 3.46 2.15 7.06
N THR A 442 4.32 1.30 6.49
CA THR A 442 4.17 -0.15 6.52
C THR A 442 5.56 -0.73 6.72
N HIS A 443 5.78 -1.38 7.86
CA HIS A 443 7.11 -1.86 8.23
C HIS A 443 7.77 -2.66 7.10
N PRO A 444 9.03 -2.36 6.72
CA PRO A 444 9.97 -1.41 7.33
C PRO A 444 9.98 0.00 6.69
N TYR A 445 9.08 0.29 5.76
CA TYR A 445 9.10 1.54 4.97
C TYR A 445 8.23 2.62 5.60
N LEU A 446 8.82 3.80 5.82
CA LEU A 446 8.11 5.02 6.23
C LEU A 446 8.28 6.05 5.13
N LEU A 447 7.18 6.48 4.54
CA LEU A 447 7.17 7.41 3.42
C LEU A 447 6.48 8.72 3.81
N ALA A 448 7.18 9.84 3.66
CA ALA A 448 6.63 11.17 3.84
C ALA A 448 6.53 11.87 2.48
N SER A 449 5.37 12.43 2.14
CA SER A 449 5.20 13.26 0.95
C SER A 449 5.32 14.73 1.28
N HIS A 450 5.81 15.53 0.34
CA HIS A 450 6.09 16.95 0.57
C HIS A 450 5.41 17.84 -0.47
N ALA A 451 5.17 19.09 -0.06
CA ALA A 451 4.62 20.10 -0.96
C ALA A 451 5.61 20.53 -2.06
N ASP A 452 6.89 20.25 -1.87
CA ASP A 452 8.01 20.66 -2.71
C ASP A 452 8.30 19.69 -3.87
N ASN A 453 7.29 18.92 -4.31
CA ASN A 453 7.35 17.89 -5.37
C ASN A 453 8.19 16.62 -5.05
N THR A 454 8.64 16.46 -3.81
CA THR A 454 9.44 15.29 -3.42
C THR A 454 8.74 14.36 -2.45
N LEU A 455 9.31 13.17 -2.30
CA LEU A 455 9.01 12.24 -1.22
C LEU A 455 10.28 12.01 -0.40
N THR A 456 10.16 11.66 0.87
CA THR A 456 11.28 11.18 1.68
C THR A 456 10.97 9.79 2.22
N LEU A 457 11.82 8.83 1.85
CA LEU A 457 11.77 7.46 2.31
C LEU A 457 12.69 7.28 3.52
N TYR A 458 12.15 6.77 4.61
CA TYR A 458 12.90 6.36 5.78
C TYR A 458 12.78 4.84 5.96
N MET A 459 13.86 4.20 6.40
CA MET A 459 13.88 2.78 6.73
C MET A 459 13.81 2.62 8.24
N VAL A 460 12.75 1.97 8.73
CA VAL A 460 12.56 1.68 10.14
C VAL A 460 13.10 0.30 10.45
N LYS A 461 14.09 0.24 11.34
CA LYS A 461 14.63 -1.01 11.89
C LYS A 461 14.01 -1.24 13.26
N SER A 462 13.14 -2.24 13.35
CA SER A 462 12.50 -2.67 14.59
C SER A 462 12.85 -4.13 14.83
N ASN A 463 13.55 -4.42 15.93
CA ASN A 463 13.89 -5.77 16.34
C ASN A 463 13.48 -6.01 17.80
N ALA A 464 13.74 -7.20 18.36
CA ALA A 464 13.37 -7.52 19.74
C ALA A 464 13.91 -6.51 20.77
N ALA A 465 15.06 -5.87 20.54
CA ALA A 465 15.78 -5.04 21.51
C ALA A 465 15.88 -3.53 21.16
N SER A 466 15.78 -3.14 19.88
CA SER A 466 16.00 -1.77 19.43
C SER A 466 14.98 -1.33 18.38
N LEU A 467 14.76 -0.01 18.35
CA LEU A 467 13.99 0.70 17.35
C LEU A 467 14.84 1.87 16.85
N SER A 468 15.06 1.97 15.54
CA SER A 468 15.80 3.07 14.94
C SER A 468 15.24 3.44 13.57
N ILE A 469 15.33 4.71 13.21
CA ILE A 469 15.01 5.21 11.87
C ILE A 469 16.33 5.57 11.18
N GLU A 470 16.55 5.05 9.99
CA GLU A 470 17.70 5.43 9.15
C GLU A 470 17.52 6.85 8.58
N PRO A 471 18.62 7.54 8.22
CA PRO A 471 18.55 8.85 7.57
C PRO A 471 17.62 8.83 6.35
N GLY A 472 16.76 9.85 6.26
CA GLY A 472 15.76 9.97 5.21
C GLY A 472 16.39 10.12 3.83
N GLN A 473 15.86 9.39 2.86
CA GLN A 473 16.25 9.47 1.48
C GLN A 473 15.22 10.19 0.64
N ARG A 474 15.63 11.30 0.03
CA ARG A 474 14.76 12.08 -0.86
C ARG A 474 14.62 11.42 -2.23
N LEU A 475 13.36 11.24 -2.64
CA LEU A 475 12.96 10.69 -3.93
C LEU A 475 12.41 11.82 -4.81
N TRP A 476 12.84 11.84 -6.06
CA TRP A 476 12.50 12.86 -7.04
C TRP A 476 11.76 12.21 -8.20
N GLY A 477 10.75 12.91 -8.73
CA GLY A 477 10.01 12.43 -9.88
C GLY A 477 8.81 13.29 -10.20
N HIS A 478 8.03 13.67 -9.19
CA HIS A 478 6.87 14.53 -9.42
C HIS A 478 7.27 15.90 -9.95
N THR A 479 6.39 16.45 -10.79
CA THR A 479 6.52 17.79 -11.34
C THR A 479 5.77 18.85 -10.54
N SER A 480 4.95 18.42 -9.58
CA SER A 480 4.13 19.27 -8.73
C SER A 480 4.09 18.73 -7.29
N SER A 481 3.57 19.55 -6.37
CA SER A 481 3.28 19.18 -4.98
C SER A 481 2.61 17.80 -4.87
N VAL A 482 3.10 16.95 -3.96
CA VAL A 482 2.53 15.61 -3.71
C VAL A 482 1.53 15.74 -2.58
N SER A 483 0.26 15.36 -2.81
CA SER A 483 -0.78 15.42 -1.78
C SER A 483 -0.79 14.20 -0.89
N THR A 484 -0.59 13.02 -1.46
CA THR A 484 -0.70 11.76 -0.76
C THR A 484 0.21 10.71 -1.36
N ALA A 485 0.73 9.84 -0.51
CA ALA A 485 1.51 8.69 -0.91
C ALA A 485 1.21 7.53 0.04
N GLN A 486 1.15 6.33 -0.52
CA GLN A 486 0.98 5.10 0.25
C GLN A 486 2.10 4.13 -0.08
N VAL A 487 2.61 3.46 0.94
CA VAL A 487 3.61 2.41 0.80
C VAL A 487 3.00 1.05 1.16
N SER A 488 3.50 0.01 0.51
CA SER A 488 3.19 -1.39 0.82
C SER A 488 4.40 -2.04 1.48
N GLY A 489 4.16 -3.05 2.33
CA GLY A 489 5.22 -3.83 2.99
C GLY A 489 6.17 -4.52 2.00
N ARG A 490 5.77 -4.66 0.73
CA ARG A 490 6.55 -5.25 -0.36
C ARG A 490 7.48 -4.25 -1.08
N GLY A 491 7.72 -3.08 -0.49
CA GLY A 491 8.63 -2.07 -1.05
C GLY A 491 8.15 -1.47 -2.38
N LYS A 492 6.84 -1.50 -2.64
CA LYS A 492 6.18 -0.67 -3.66
C LYS A 492 5.52 0.51 -2.98
N ALA A 493 5.54 1.67 -3.63
CA ALA A 493 4.75 2.81 -3.20
C ALA A 493 4.03 3.46 -4.38
N VAL A 494 2.94 4.14 -4.09
CA VAL A 494 2.18 4.91 -5.06
C VAL A 494 1.99 6.32 -4.50
N SER A 495 2.18 7.34 -5.34
CA SER A 495 1.98 8.73 -4.95
C SER A 495 1.17 9.50 -5.98
N LEU A 496 0.41 10.47 -5.48
CA LEU A 496 -0.50 11.29 -6.27
C LEU A 496 -0.15 12.77 -6.08
N SER A 497 -0.11 13.49 -7.19
CA SER A 497 -0.01 14.95 -7.21
C SER A 497 -1.25 15.60 -6.59
N LYS A 498 -1.07 16.78 -5.97
CA LYS A 498 -2.16 17.61 -5.43
C LYS A 498 -3.25 17.92 -6.45
N ARG A 499 -2.90 18.06 -7.73
CA ARG A 499 -3.84 18.32 -8.83
C ARG A 499 -4.42 17.04 -9.45
N GLY A 500 -4.15 15.87 -8.88
CA GLY A 500 -4.60 14.58 -9.37
C GLY A 500 -4.06 14.16 -10.75
N SER A 501 -3.30 15.01 -11.43
CA SER A 501 -2.85 14.84 -12.82
C SER A 501 -1.70 13.86 -12.99
N GLU A 502 -0.94 13.63 -11.92
CA GLU A 502 0.25 12.80 -11.94
C GLU A 502 0.17 11.72 -10.85
N LEU A 503 0.03 10.47 -11.30
CA LEU A 503 0.14 9.27 -10.47
C LEU A 503 1.50 8.61 -10.77
N ARG A 504 2.28 8.30 -9.73
CA ARG A 504 3.58 7.63 -9.87
C ARG A 504 3.65 6.38 -9.01
N VAL A 505 4.33 5.37 -9.55
CA VAL A 505 4.67 4.12 -8.86
C VAL A 505 6.15 4.12 -8.56
N TRP A 506 6.51 3.70 -7.36
CA TRP A 506 7.87 3.65 -6.86
C TRP A 506 8.25 2.23 -6.48
N GLU A 507 9.43 1.81 -6.90
CA GLU A 507 10.05 0.55 -6.49
C GLU A 507 11.17 0.87 -5.50
N LEU A 508 10.90 0.64 -4.21
CA LEU A 508 11.75 0.98 -3.07
C LEU A 508 12.71 -0.15 -2.68
N GLU A 509 12.51 -1.36 -3.24
CA GLU A 509 13.32 -2.53 -2.93
C GLU A 509 14.78 -2.46 -3.43
N GLY A 510 15.70 -2.97 -2.59
CA GLY A 510 17.11 -3.17 -2.96
C GLY A 510 18.02 -1.97 -2.77
N GLY A 511 17.66 -1.07 -1.85
CA GLY A 511 18.41 0.13 -1.47
C GLY A 511 18.46 1.16 -2.60
N VAL A 512 18.00 2.38 -2.34
CA VAL A 512 18.13 3.45 -3.34
C VAL A 512 19.57 4.01 -3.23
N SER A 513 20.55 3.27 -3.75
CA SER A 513 21.90 3.81 -3.93
C SER A 513 21.86 5.08 -4.80
N GLU A 514 22.78 6.04 -4.63
CA GLU A 514 22.72 7.37 -5.27
C GLU A 514 22.52 7.31 -6.80
N ARG A 515 23.05 6.28 -7.46
CA ARG A 515 22.89 6.05 -8.91
C ARG A 515 21.47 5.70 -9.35
N ARG A 516 20.54 5.35 -8.44
CA ARG A 516 19.16 4.93 -8.72
C ARG A 516 18.09 6.01 -8.53
N ARG A 517 18.46 7.21 -8.07
CA ARG A 517 17.51 8.31 -7.78
C ARG A 517 16.63 8.69 -8.98
N LEU A 518 17.08 8.41 -10.21
CA LEU A 518 16.41 8.83 -11.45
C LEU A 518 15.48 7.78 -12.08
N SER A 519 15.51 6.51 -11.63
CA SER A 519 14.77 5.41 -12.30
C SER A 519 13.90 4.58 -11.36
N ALA A 520 13.70 5.03 -10.11
CA ALA A 520 12.84 4.35 -9.15
C ALA A 520 11.35 4.68 -9.34
N SER A 521 11.04 5.78 -10.04
CA SER A 521 9.69 6.27 -10.26
C SER A 521 9.21 6.02 -11.68
N VAL A 522 7.98 5.54 -11.83
CA VAL A 522 7.31 5.33 -13.11
C VAL A 522 6.03 6.14 -13.11
N LYS A 523 5.86 7.02 -14.09
CA LYS A 523 4.60 7.75 -14.29
C LYS A 523 3.56 6.79 -14.87
N VAL A 524 2.38 6.77 -14.27
CA VAL A 524 1.26 5.95 -14.76
C VAL A 524 0.64 6.67 -15.95
N GLU A 525 0.62 5.99 -17.09
CA GLU A 525 0.06 6.47 -18.34
C GLU A 525 -1.02 5.49 -18.81
N PRO A 526 -2.30 5.90 -18.81
CA PRO A 526 -3.37 5.04 -19.27
C PRO A 526 -3.22 4.71 -20.75
N GLN A 527 -3.39 3.44 -21.11
CA GLN A 527 -3.56 3.10 -22.52
C GLN A 527 -4.94 3.54 -22.97
N VAL A 528 -4.97 4.59 -23.79
CA VAL A 528 -6.21 5.12 -24.39
C VAL A 528 -6.80 4.02 -25.28
N SER A 529 -7.86 3.37 -24.82
CA SER A 529 -8.69 2.55 -25.70
C SER A 529 -9.49 3.49 -26.60
N PRO A 530 -9.43 3.35 -27.93
CA PRO A 530 -10.11 4.24 -28.89
C PRO A 530 -11.66 4.14 -28.87
N GLN A 531 -12.23 3.48 -27.87
CA GLN A 531 -13.67 3.24 -27.69
C GLN A 531 -14.25 3.88 -26.42
N ALA A 532 -13.45 4.63 -25.64
CA ALA A 532 -13.99 5.45 -24.56
C ALA A 532 -14.49 6.78 -25.15
N ASP A 533 -15.64 6.72 -25.82
CA ASP A 533 -16.37 7.89 -26.30
C ASP A 533 -16.69 8.85 -25.13
N ALA A 534 -16.16 10.06 -25.24
CA ALA A 534 -16.83 11.33 -24.92
C ALA A 534 -17.67 11.47 -23.64
N SER A 535 -17.29 10.87 -22.50
CA SER A 535 -17.93 11.23 -21.21
C SER A 535 -16.94 11.40 -20.05
N SER A 536 -16.87 12.66 -19.58
CA SER A 536 -16.11 13.19 -18.44
C SER A 536 -14.58 13.26 -18.58
N HIS A 537 -14.11 14.30 -19.30
CA HIS A 537 -12.78 14.84 -19.06
C HIS A 537 -12.73 15.44 -17.64
N TRP A 538 -12.23 14.66 -16.67
CA TRP A 538 -11.80 15.17 -15.37
C TRP A 538 -10.65 16.17 -15.60
N GLY A 539 -10.84 17.41 -15.16
CA GLY A 539 -9.97 18.55 -15.45
C GLY A 539 -8.63 18.47 -14.72
N VAL A 540 -7.72 19.38 -15.07
CA VAL A 540 -6.40 19.53 -14.42
C VAL A 540 -6.52 20.10 -12.99
N GLU A 541 -7.72 20.54 -12.59
CA GLU A 541 -7.99 21.20 -11.31
C GLU A 541 -8.68 20.30 -10.27
N ASP A 542 -9.04 19.07 -10.64
CA ASP A 542 -9.75 18.15 -9.73
C ASP A 542 -8.87 17.69 -8.56
N ILE A 543 -9.43 17.68 -7.36
CA ILE A 543 -8.73 17.20 -6.16
C ILE A 543 -8.79 15.67 -6.12
N GLY A 544 -7.63 15.05 -5.90
CA GLY A 544 -7.49 13.60 -5.84
C GLY A 544 -6.97 13.11 -4.50
N TRP A 545 -7.55 12.03 -3.99
CA TRP A 545 -7.05 11.27 -2.85
C TRP A 545 -6.78 9.82 -3.23
N LEU A 546 -5.67 9.27 -2.75
CA LEU A 546 -5.33 7.87 -2.94
C LEU A 546 -6.16 7.03 -1.97
N GLY A 547 -7.00 6.14 -2.51
CA GLY A 547 -7.83 5.23 -1.72
C GLY A 547 -7.12 3.93 -1.34
N GLY A 548 -6.12 3.54 -2.12
CA GLY A 548 -5.32 2.35 -1.88
C GLY A 548 -4.81 1.72 -3.16
N PHE A 549 -3.94 0.73 -3.01
CA PHE A 549 -3.49 -0.10 -4.11
C PHE A 549 -3.21 -1.52 -3.63
N ASP A 550 -3.33 -2.47 -4.55
CA ASP A 550 -2.91 -3.85 -4.37
C ASP A 550 -1.91 -4.24 -5.48
N GLU A 551 -1.68 -5.54 -5.70
CA GLU A 551 -0.76 -6.01 -6.75
C GLU A 551 -1.27 -5.78 -8.17
N GLU A 552 -2.56 -5.55 -8.36
CA GLU A 552 -3.20 -5.47 -9.67
C GLU A 552 -3.71 -4.07 -10.01
N LYS A 553 -4.16 -3.33 -8.99
CA LYS A 553 -5.00 -2.14 -9.15
C LYS A 553 -4.57 -1.02 -8.21
N VAL A 554 -4.73 0.21 -8.68
CA VAL A 554 -4.65 1.45 -7.86
C VAL A 554 -6.00 2.14 -7.94
N VAL A 555 -6.52 2.59 -6.79
CA VAL A 555 -7.80 3.30 -6.72
C VAL A 555 -7.58 4.71 -6.21
N VAL A 556 -8.10 5.68 -6.95
CA VAL A 556 -8.04 7.11 -6.65
C VAL A 556 -9.46 7.66 -6.56
N LEU A 557 -9.77 8.38 -5.49
CA LEU A 557 -10.96 9.22 -5.42
C LEU A 557 -10.68 10.54 -6.11
N ARG A 558 -11.58 10.95 -7.00
CA ARG A 558 -11.59 12.31 -7.53
C ARG A 558 -12.88 13.02 -7.16
N GLU A 559 -12.73 14.28 -6.81
CA GLU A 559 -13.83 15.21 -6.58
C GLU A 559 -13.66 16.42 -7.51
N GLN A 560 -14.75 16.77 -8.19
CA GLN A 560 -14.87 17.97 -9.02
C GLN A 560 -15.44 19.12 -8.20
N ASP A 561 -15.28 20.35 -8.70
CA ASP A 561 -15.80 21.56 -8.07
C ASP A 561 -17.32 21.55 -7.87
N GLU A 562 -18.06 20.79 -8.67
CA GLU A 562 -19.51 20.58 -8.53
C GLU A 562 -19.88 19.54 -7.44
N GLY A 563 -18.90 19.04 -6.67
CA GLY A 563 -19.08 18.00 -5.65
C GLY A 563 -19.37 16.60 -6.22
N ARG A 564 -19.25 16.42 -7.54
CA ARG A 564 -19.30 15.10 -8.18
C ARG A 564 -18.10 14.27 -7.77
N ARG A 565 -18.35 13.02 -7.38
CA ARG A 565 -17.32 12.09 -6.90
C ARG A 565 -17.28 10.83 -7.74
N ALA A 566 -16.07 10.46 -8.15
CA ALA A 566 -15.82 9.22 -8.88
C ALA A 566 -14.57 8.50 -8.35
N LEU A 567 -14.63 7.17 -8.34
CA LEU A 567 -13.45 6.33 -8.21
C LEU A 567 -12.85 6.10 -9.58
N ILE A 568 -11.58 6.39 -9.69
CA ILE A 568 -10.75 6.05 -10.83
C ILE A 568 -9.93 4.82 -10.45
N VAL A 569 -10.19 3.72 -11.14
CA VAL A 569 -9.49 2.44 -10.96
C VAL A 569 -8.49 2.28 -12.10
N TYR A 570 -7.20 2.28 -11.75
CA TYR A 570 -6.10 1.96 -12.64
C TYR A 570 -5.80 0.46 -12.53
N ASP A 571 -6.06 -0.29 -13.58
CA ASP A 571 -5.94 -1.75 -13.65
C ASP A 571 -4.72 -2.14 -14.50
N PHE A 572 -3.72 -2.74 -13.87
CA PHE A 572 -2.46 -3.14 -14.50
C PHE A 572 -2.51 -4.56 -15.09
N THR A 573 -3.66 -5.25 -15.03
CA THR A 573 -3.80 -6.63 -15.54
C THR A 573 -4.02 -6.72 -17.05
N LEU A 574 -4.16 -5.59 -17.75
CA LEU A 574 -4.32 -5.41 -19.21
C LEU A 574 -3.76 -6.54 -20.08
#